data_AF-A0AA91H0E3-F1
#
_entry.id   AF-A0AA91H0E3-F1
#
_cell.length_a   1.000
_cell.length_b   1.000
_cell.length_c   1.000
_cell.angle_alpha   90.00
_cell.angle_beta   90.00
_cell.angle_gamma   90.00
#
_symmetry.space_group_name_H-M   'P 1'
#
loop_
_entity.id
_entity.type
_entity.pdbx_description
1 polymer ?
#
loop_
_entity_poly.entity_id
_entity_poly.type
_entity_poly.pdbx_seq_one_letter_code
_entity_poly.pdbx_strand_id
1 'polypeptide(L)'
;MHRVSDKSAQAAQQHAVLAKKHGLIVERCGKSLQKRNDQSLQECGHFLEEYGTLIQYYAQQSYYYAQLLHSQDDAQSLYLYQQAVEAHVNATQVHIQAVNAYTDEVEKVLKTIDRKRTPQLGTR
;
A
#
# COMPACT_ATOMS: atom_id res chain seq x y z
N MET A 1 15.12 -11.16 30.09
CA MET A 1 14.38 -10.66 28.91
C MET A 1 15.17 -11.05 27.67
N HIS A 2 14.52 -11.52 26.61
CA HIS A 2 15.22 -11.93 25.38
C HIS A 2 15.29 -10.76 24.40
N ARG A 3 16.51 -10.48 23.94
CA ARG A 3 16.78 -9.52 22.87
C ARG A 3 16.26 -10.05 21.53
N VAL A 4 15.63 -9.20 20.75
CA VAL A 4 15.31 -9.49 19.35
C VAL A 4 16.60 -9.70 18.56
N SER A 5 16.66 -10.77 17.77
CA SER A 5 17.87 -11.06 16.99
C SER A 5 18.16 -9.98 15.95
N ASP A 6 19.44 -9.73 15.65
CA ASP A 6 19.84 -8.78 14.61
C ASP A 6 19.24 -9.15 13.24
N LYS A 7 19.08 -10.45 12.97
CA LYS A 7 18.41 -10.94 11.76
C LYS A 7 16.95 -10.49 11.69
N SER A 8 16.22 -10.54 12.80
CA SER A 8 14.83 -10.07 12.88
C SER A 8 14.75 -8.55 12.70
N ALA A 9 15.65 -7.80 13.33
CA ALA A 9 15.72 -6.34 13.16
C ALA A 9 16.03 -5.94 11.71
N GLN A 10 17.00 -6.61 11.07
CA GLN A 10 17.35 -6.37 9.67
C GLN A 10 16.20 -6.73 8.73
N ALA A 11 15.50 -7.85 8.98
CA ALA A 11 14.32 -8.22 8.21
C ALA A 11 13.23 -7.14 8.32
N ALA A 12 12.93 -6.65 9.53
CA ALA A 12 11.95 -5.58 9.73
C ALA A 12 12.31 -4.31 8.94
N GLN A 13 13.59 -3.91 8.92
CA GLN A 13 14.05 -2.77 8.10
C GLN A 13 13.87 -3.03 6.60
N GLN A 14 14.22 -4.22 6.11
CA GLN A 14 14.04 -4.57 4.69
C GLN A 14 12.57 -4.56 4.28
N HIS A 15 11.69 -5.11 5.13
CA HIS A 15 10.25 -5.09 4.92
C HIS A 15 9.68 -3.67 4.91
N ALA A 16 10.15 -2.80 5.80
CA ALA A 16 9.76 -1.39 5.82
C ALA A 16 10.20 -0.65 4.54
N VAL A 17 11.43 -0.86 4.07
CA VAL A 17 11.92 -0.29 2.80
C VAL A 17 11.09 -0.79 1.61
N LEU A 18 10.74 -2.08 1.59
CA LEU A 18 9.90 -2.64 0.54
C LEU A 18 8.48 -2.05 0.58
N ALA A 19 7.86 -1.93 1.76
CA ALA A 19 6.56 -1.30 1.92
C ALA A 19 6.58 0.16 1.42
N LYS A 20 7.64 0.92 1.71
CA LYS A 20 7.81 2.28 1.17
C LYS A 20 7.85 2.30 -0.36
N LYS A 21 8.55 1.35 -0.98
CA LYS A 21 8.56 1.20 -2.46
C LYS A 21 7.17 0.93 -3.00
N HIS A 22 6.39 0.05 -2.36
CA HIS A 22 5.01 -0.20 -2.75
C HIS A 22 4.15 1.07 -2.66
N GLY A 23 4.24 1.82 -1.55
CA GLY A 23 3.50 3.08 -1.41
C GLY A 23 3.82 4.09 -2.51
N LEU A 24 5.10 4.23 -2.91
CA LEU A 24 5.51 5.08 -4.04
C LEU A 24 4.93 4.60 -5.39
N ILE A 25 4.84 3.28 -5.61
CA ILE A 25 4.25 2.73 -6.83
C ILE A 25 2.75 3.03 -6.88
N VAL A 26 2.05 2.80 -5.78
CA VAL A 26 0.61 3.07 -5.64
C VAL A 26 0.31 4.54 -5.85
N GLU A 27 1.08 5.45 -5.23
CA GLU A 27 0.95 6.90 -5.40
C GLU A 27 1.13 7.32 -6.86
N ARG A 28 2.17 6.81 -7.54
CA ARG A 28 2.42 7.09 -8.96
C ARG A 28 1.32 6.53 -9.87
N CYS A 29 0.76 5.37 -9.53
CA CYS A 29 -0.38 4.79 -10.23
C CYS A 29 -1.57 5.74 -10.12
N GLY A 30 -1.89 6.20 -8.90
CA GLY A 30 -2.95 7.17 -8.64
C GLY A 30 -2.80 8.44 -9.48
N LYS A 31 -1.63 9.08 -9.42
CA LYS A 31 -1.29 10.26 -10.24
C LYS A 31 -1.39 10.03 -11.75
N SER A 32 -1.22 8.79 -12.20
CA SER A 32 -1.34 8.44 -13.62
C SER A 32 -2.81 8.28 -14.04
N LEU A 33 -3.67 7.77 -13.16
CA LEU A 33 -5.10 7.65 -13.41
C LEU A 33 -5.81 9.02 -13.42
N GLN A 34 -5.38 9.95 -12.56
CA GLN A 34 -5.89 11.33 -12.52
C GLN A 34 -5.74 12.09 -13.84
N LYS A 35 -4.85 11.66 -14.74
CA LYS A 35 -4.64 12.29 -16.06
C LYS A 35 -5.60 11.79 -17.14
N ARG A 36 -6.52 10.87 -16.81
CA ARG A 36 -7.49 10.32 -17.75
C ARG A 36 -8.70 11.24 -17.86
N ASN A 37 -9.36 11.24 -19.03
CA ASN A 37 -10.60 12.00 -19.26
C ASN A 37 -11.86 11.25 -18.77
N ASP A 38 -11.70 10.41 -17.76
CA ASP A 38 -12.78 9.63 -17.18
C ASP A 38 -12.86 9.95 -15.68
N GLN A 39 -14.01 10.45 -15.24
CA GLN A 39 -14.23 10.92 -13.87
C GLN A 39 -14.03 9.80 -12.84
N SER A 40 -14.48 8.58 -13.12
CA SER A 40 -14.33 7.48 -12.16
C SER A 40 -12.87 7.06 -12.02
N LEU A 41 -12.11 7.09 -13.12
CA LEU A 41 -10.66 6.88 -13.08
C LEU A 41 -9.92 7.98 -12.32
N GLN A 42 -10.37 9.24 -12.44
CA GLN A 42 -9.77 10.34 -11.68
C GLN A 42 -10.01 10.18 -10.18
N GLU A 43 -11.24 9.85 -9.77
CA GLU A 43 -11.59 9.59 -8.37
C GLU A 43 -10.80 8.41 -7.80
N CYS A 44 -10.75 7.29 -8.52
CA CYS A 44 -9.88 6.16 -8.17
C CYS A 44 -8.41 6.61 -8.04
N GLY A 45 -7.95 7.45 -8.95
CA GLY A 45 -6.61 8.02 -8.93
C GLY A 45 -6.30 8.84 -7.70
N HIS A 46 -7.24 9.63 -7.17
CA HIS A 46 -7.08 10.36 -5.92
C HIS A 46 -7.02 9.43 -4.72
N PHE A 47 -7.91 8.42 -4.64
CA PHE A 47 -7.86 7.42 -3.57
C PHE A 47 -6.53 6.66 -3.53
N LEU A 48 -6.00 6.25 -4.70
CA LEU A 48 -4.70 5.58 -4.76
C LEU A 48 -3.55 6.50 -4.36
N GLU A 49 -3.60 7.80 -4.67
CA GLU A 49 -2.59 8.74 -4.18
C GLU A 49 -2.57 8.82 -2.65
N GLU A 50 -3.74 8.93 -2.03
CA GLU A 50 -3.89 8.95 -0.58
C GLU A 50 -3.40 7.66 0.07
N TYR A 51 -3.82 6.49 -0.44
CA TYR A 51 -3.34 5.20 0.04
C TYR A 51 -1.84 5.03 -0.15
N GLY A 52 -1.28 5.47 -1.28
CA GLY A 52 0.15 5.47 -1.53
C GLY A 52 0.92 6.27 -0.48
N THR A 53 0.40 7.43 -0.08
CA THR A 53 0.97 8.27 0.99
C THR A 53 0.87 7.59 2.35
N LEU A 54 -0.26 6.96 2.67
CA LEU A 54 -0.48 6.29 3.95
C LEU A 54 0.38 5.03 4.11
N ILE A 55 0.58 4.25 3.04
CA ILE A 55 1.53 3.13 3.02
C ILE A 55 2.95 3.63 3.33
N GLN A 56 3.36 4.75 2.71
CA GLN A 56 4.68 5.34 2.96
C GLN A 56 4.84 5.81 4.41
N TYR A 57 3.79 6.41 4.99
CA TYR A 57 3.78 6.82 6.39
C TYR A 57 4.01 5.62 7.32
N TYR A 58 3.22 4.55 7.18
CA TYR A 58 3.37 3.37 8.03
C TYR A 58 4.68 2.62 7.78
N ALA A 59 5.17 2.59 6.54
CA ALA A 59 6.49 2.07 6.22
C ALA A 59 7.61 2.85 6.91
N GLN A 60 7.49 4.18 6.99
CA GLN A 60 8.46 5.02 7.70
C GLN A 60 8.41 4.80 9.22
N GLN A 61 7.22 4.64 9.81
CA GLN A 61 7.08 4.27 11.22
C GLN A 61 7.72 2.89 11.50
N SER A 62 7.45 1.90 10.66
CA SER A 62 8.04 0.57 10.77
C SER A 62 9.57 0.63 10.71
N TYR A 63 10.12 1.41 9.77
CA TYR A 63 11.56 1.61 9.63
C TYR A 63 12.16 2.30 10.86
N TYR A 64 11.51 3.34 11.37
CA TYR A 64 11.94 4.07 12.56
C TYR A 64 12.08 3.15 13.77
N TYR A 65 11.04 2.38 14.09
CA TYR A 65 11.10 1.42 15.20
C TYR A 65 12.15 0.32 14.97
N ALA A 66 12.29 -0.16 13.73
CA ALA A 66 13.29 -1.16 13.39
C ALA A 66 14.73 -0.63 13.46
N GLN A 67 14.95 0.68 13.27
CA GLN A 67 16.26 1.31 13.49
C GLN A 67 16.59 1.42 14.98
N LEU A 68 15.60 1.77 15.82
CA LEU A 68 15.80 1.87 17.28
C LEU A 68 16.20 0.54 17.93
N LEU A 69 15.88 -0.60 17.31
CA LEU A 69 16.32 -1.93 17.75
C LEU A 69 17.84 -2.08 17.81
N HIS A 70 18.61 -1.29 17.04
CA HIS A 70 20.07 -1.35 17.06
C HIS A 70 20.70 -0.44 18.13
N SER A 71 19.94 0.49 18.69
CA SER A 71 20.46 1.55 19.57
C SER A 71 20.01 1.46 21.02
N GLN A 72 19.15 0.49 21.38
CA GLN A 72 18.48 0.41 22.68
C GLN A 72 18.84 -0.88 23.44
N ASP A 73 18.78 -0.80 24.77
CA ASP A 73 18.99 -1.94 25.68
C ASP A 73 17.96 -3.05 25.47
N ASP A 74 18.35 -4.27 25.83
CA ASP A 74 17.57 -5.51 25.65
C ASP A 74 16.14 -5.43 26.22
N ALA A 75 15.91 -4.60 27.24
CA ALA A 75 14.64 -4.46 27.94
C ALA A 75 13.50 -3.92 27.06
N GLN A 76 13.81 -3.10 26.04
CA GLN A 76 12.79 -2.51 25.15
C GLN A 76 12.74 -3.15 23.76
N SER A 77 13.67 -4.05 23.43
CA SER A 77 13.77 -4.57 22.05
C SER A 77 12.50 -5.30 21.58
N LEU A 78 11.83 -6.04 22.46
CA LEU A 78 10.59 -6.73 22.10
C LEU A 78 9.45 -5.74 21.80
N TYR A 79 9.32 -4.68 22.61
CA TYR A 79 8.32 -3.64 22.41
C TYR A 79 8.54 -2.89 21.09
N LEU A 80 9.78 -2.47 20.82
CA LEU A 80 10.14 -1.78 19.57
C LEU A 80 9.90 -2.68 18.36
N TYR A 81 10.22 -3.97 18.45
CA TYR A 81 9.95 -4.91 17.37
C TYR A 81 8.46 -5.09 17.12
N GLN A 82 7.65 -5.16 18.19
CA GLN A 82 6.20 -5.21 18.06
C GLN A 82 5.65 -3.96 17.36
N GLN A 83 6.14 -2.77 17.71
CA GLN A 83 5.76 -1.52 17.03
C GLN A 83 6.19 -1.49 15.56
N ALA A 84 7.39 -1.99 15.24
CA ALA A 84 7.86 -2.11 13.87
C ALA A 84 6.97 -3.03 13.03
N VAL A 85 6.58 -4.18 13.59
CA VAL A 85 5.70 -5.17 12.96
C VAL A 85 4.28 -4.61 12.79
N GLU A 86 3.72 -3.98 13.83
CA GLU A 86 2.38 -3.38 13.78
C GLU A 86 2.28 -2.31 12.69
N ALA A 87 3.27 -1.42 12.60
CA ALA A 87 3.34 -0.44 11.53
C ALA A 87 3.46 -1.10 10.14
N HIS A 88 4.23 -2.19 10.00
CA HIS A 88 4.31 -2.93 8.74
C HIS A 88 2.99 -3.61 8.35
N VAL A 89 2.27 -4.16 9.32
CA VAL A 89 0.93 -4.74 9.12
C VAL A 89 -0.04 -3.66 8.63
N ASN A 90 -0.04 -2.48 9.25
CA ASN A 90 -0.86 -1.35 8.80
C ASN A 90 -0.52 -0.94 7.36
N ALA A 91 0.77 -0.83 7.01
CA ALA A 91 1.19 -0.54 5.63
C ALA A 91 0.67 -1.61 4.64
N THR A 92 0.69 -2.88 5.03
CA THR A 92 0.20 -4.00 4.21
C THR A 92 -1.30 -3.96 4.04
N GLN A 93 -2.05 -3.67 5.10
CA GLN A 93 -3.51 -3.56 5.05
C GLN A 93 -3.96 -2.43 4.10
N VAL A 94 -3.31 -1.27 4.18
CA VAL A 94 -3.60 -0.16 3.27
C VAL A 94 -3.22 -0.51 1.82
N HIS A 95 -2.12 -1.24 1.60
CA HIS A 95 -1.76 -1.72 0.26
C HIS A 95 -2.82 -2.67 -0.30
N ILE A 96 -3.35 -3.59 0.50
CA ILE A 96 -4.46 -4.47 0.09
C ILE A 96 -5.69 -3.64 -0.30
N GLN A 97 -6.05 -2.64 0.51
CA GLN A 97 -7.17 -1.73 0.19
C GLN A 97 -6.96 -1.01 -1.15
N ALA A 98 -5.76 -0.51 -1.41
CA ALA A 98 -5.41 0.15 -2.67
C ALA A 98 -5.53 -0.80 -3.87
N VAL A 99 -5.04 -2.04 -3.74
CA VAL A 99 -5.15 -3.05 -4.82
C VAL A 99 -6.60 -3.41 -5.10
N ASN A 100 -7.42 -3.56 -4.05
CA ASN A 100 -8.85 -3.85 -4.22
C ASN A 100 -9.57 -2.70 -4.94
N ALA A 101 -9.35 -1.45 -4.51
CA ALA A 101 -9.94 -0.28 -5.14
C ALA A 101 -9.55 -0.16 -6.63
N TYR A 102 -8.30 -0.45 -6.97
CA TYR A 102 -7.85 -0.47 -8.36
C TYR A 102 -8.50 -1.61 -9.16
N THR A 103 -8.58 -2.81 -8.58
CA THR A 103 -9.17 -3.98 -9.22
C THR A 103 -10.65 -3.76 -9.53
N ASP A 104 -11.41 -3.22 -8.57
CA ASP A 104 -12.82 -2.89 -8.77
C ASP A 104 -13.02 -1.91 -9.93
N GLU A 105 -12.13 -0.93 -10.06
CA GLU A 105 -12.21 0.06 -11.13
C GLU A 105 -11.87 -0.55 -12.50
N VAL A 106 -10.84 -1.41 -12.56
CA VAL A 106 -10.51 -2.16 -13.78
C VAL A 106 -11.68 -3.04 -14.23
N GLU A 107 -12.35 -3.71 -13.30
CA GLU A 107 -13.54 -4.51 -13.64
C GLU A 107 -14.67 -3.67 -14.24
N LYS A 108 -14.93 -2.47 -13.69
CA LYS A 108 -15.96 -1.56 -14.25
C LYS A 108 -15.63 -1.13 -15.67
N VAL A 109 -14.35 -0.83 -15.94
CA VAL A 109 -13.88 -0.45 -17.27
C VAL A 109 -14.07 -1.62 -18.25
N LEU A 110 -13.67 -2.84 -17.88
CA LEU A 110 -13.82 -4.03 -18.71
C LEU A 110 -15.30 -4.31 -19.04
N LYS A 111 -16.20 -4.26 -18.03
CA LYS A 111 -17.64 -4.43 -18.23
C LYS A 111 -18.22 -3.37 -19.17
N THR A 112 -17.70 -2.14 -19.13
CA THR A 112 -18.13 -1.05 -20.03
C THR A 112 -17.66 -1.27 -21.46
N ILE A 113 -16.44 -1.78 -21.66
CA ILE A 113 -15.91 -2.13 -22.98
C ILE A 113 -16.72 -3.27 -23.60
N ASP A 114 -17.03 -4.31 -22.84
CA ASP A 114 -17.80 -5.45 -23.33
C ASP A 114 -19.21 -5.04 -23.78
N ARG A 115 -19.90 -4.21 -22.98
CA ARG A 115 -21.22 -3.65 -23.36
C ARG A 115 -21.20 -2.82 -24.65
N LYS A 116 -20.11 -2.10 -24.92
CA LYS A 116 -19.95 -1.32 -26.17
C LYS A 116 -19.69 -2.21 -27.39
N ARG A 117 -19.16 -3.42 -27.19
CA ARG A 117 -18.87 -4.39 -28.27
C ARG A 117 -20.08 -5.23 -28.67
N THR A 118 -21.08 -5.38 -27.80
CA THR A 118 -22.37 -6.02 -28.10
C THR A 118 -23.48 -4.98 -28.17
N PRO A 119 -23.63 -4.24 -29.29
CA PRO A 119 -24.85 -3.47 -29.50
C PRO A 119 -26.01 -4.47 -29.51
N GLN A 120 -27.00 -4.25 -28.63
CA GLN A 120 -28.23 -5.04 -28.64
C GLN A 120 -28.87 -4.92 -30.03
N LEU A 121 -28.79 -5.99 -30.81
CA LEU A 121 -29.69 -6.25 -31.92
C LEU A 121 -31.07 -6.54 -31.31
N GLY A 122 -31.83 -5.49 -31.03
CA GLY A 122 -33.21 -5.54 -30.55
C GLY A 122 -33.99 -4.39 -31.19
N THR A 123 -34.38 -4.58 -32.45
CA THR A 123 -35.77 -4.87 -32.90
C THR A 123 -36.65 -3.62 -32.99
N ARG A 124 -36.78 -3.15 -34.23
CA ARG A 124 -37.96 -2.41 -34.73
C ARG A 124 -39.17 -3.34 -34.76
#